data_AF-A0A6G3XUY5-F1
#
_entry.id   AF-A0A6G3XUY5-F1
#
_cell.length_a   1.000
_cell.length_b   1.000
_cell.length_c   1.000
_cell.angle_alpha   90.00
_cell.angle_beta   90.00
_cell.angle_gamma   90.00
#
_symmetry.space_group_name_H-M   'P 1'
#
loop_
_entity.id
_entity.type
_entity.pdbx_description
1 polymer ?
#
loop_
_entity_poly.entity_id
_entity_poly.type
_entity_poly.pdbx_seq_one_letter_code
_entity_poly.pdbx_strand_id
1 'polypeptide(L)'
;KGQVFFHTLGVRAHLAATGRTTPAVHLKLLIEGEEESGSPNFRALAEKHADRLAADAVIVSDTGMWDEDTPTVCTGMRGLAECEIELYGPAQDIHSGSFGGAVP
;
A
#
# COMPACT_ATOMS: atom_id res chain seq x y z
N LYS A 1 -8.78 1.52 -3.43
CA LYS A 1 -9.74 0.51 -3.97
C LYS A 1 -10.29 0.84 -5.36
N GLY A 2 -10.74 2.07 -5.64
CA GLY A 2 -11.26 2.45 -6.96
C GLY A 2 -10.24 2.29 -8.10
N GLN A 3 -8.95 2.49 -7.80
CA GLN A 3 -7.83 2.36 -8.73
C GLN A 3 -7.72 0.94 -9.32
N VAL A 4 -7.87 -0.09 -8.48
CA VAL A 4 -7.89 -1.49 -8.94
C VAL A 4 -9.00 -1.72 -9.96
N PHE A 5 -10.21 -1.24 -9.66
CA PHE A 5 -11.33 -1.36 -10.59
C PHE A 5 -11.10 -0.56 -11.88
N PHE A 6 -10.53 0.64 -11.77
CA PHE A 6 -10.23 1.50 -12.90
C PHE A 6 -9.28 0.85 -13.91
N HIS A 7 -8.28 0.09 -13.47
CA HIS A 7 -7.43 -0.69 -14.39
C HIS A 7 -8.22 -1.74 -15.18
N THR A 8 -9.19 -2.42 -14.56
CA THR A 8 -10.04 -3.38 -15.27
C THR A 8 -10.95 -2.71 -16.30
N LEU A 9 -11.49 -1.53 -15.96
CA LEU A 9 -12.26 -0.70 -16.89
C LEU A 9 -11.39 -0.21 -18.05
N GLY A 10 -10.14 0.19 -17.78
CA GLY A 10 -9.17 0.61 -18.79
C GLY A 10 -8.86 -0.50 -19.78
N VAL A 11 -8.64 -1.73 -19.30
CA VAL A 11 -8.46 -2.90 -20.19
C VAL A 11 -9.70 -3.11 -21.06
N ARG A 12 -10.89 -3.08 -20.46
CA ARG A 12 -12.15 -3.24 -21.22
C ARG A 12 -12.32 -2.16 -22.29
N ALA A 13 -12.06 -0.91 -21.94
CA ALA A 13 -12.12 0.22 -22.87
C ALA A 13 -11.10 0.09 -24.01
N HIS A 14 -9.87 -0.32 -23.69
CA HIS A 14 -8.84 -0.58 -24.70
C HIS A 14 -9.25 -1.64 -25.71
N LEU A 15 -9.77 -2.78 -25.24
CA LEU A 15 -10.23 -3.86 -26.14
C LEU A 15 -11.37 -3.38 -27.04
N ALA A 16 -12.35 -2.67 -26.47
CA ALA A 16 -13.48 -2.13 -27.23
C ALA A 16 -13.04 -1.09 -28.27
N ALA A 17 -12.12 -0.18 -27.91
CA ALA A 17 -11.65 0.88 -28.80
C ALA A 17 -10.74 0.36 -29.93
N THR A 18 -10.02 -0.74 -29.70
CA THR A 18 -9.04 -1.28 -30.66
C THR A 18 -9.55 -2.49 -31.44
N GLY A 19 -10.68 -3.07 -31.05
CA GLY A 19 -11.20 -4.32 -31.63
C GLY A 19 -10.34 -5.56 -31.30
N ARG A 20 -9.39 -5.45 -30.37
CA ARG A 20 -8.52 -6.55 -29.97
C ARG A 20 -9.26 -7.51 -29.04
N THR A 21 -8.90 -8.78 -29.13
CA THR A 21 -9.35 -9.83 -28.19
C THR A 21 -8.43 -9.98 -26.98
N THR A 22 -7.26 -9.35 -27.02
CA THR A 22 -6.26 -9.36 -25.94
C THR A 22 -5.60 -7.99 -25.80
N PRO A 23 -5.10 -7.63 -24.59
CA PRO A 23 -4.43 -6.34 -24.39
C PRO A 23 -3.23 -6.16 -25.33
N ALA A 24 -2.82 -4.92 -25.58
CA ALA A 24 -1.63 -4.61 -26.38
C ALA A 24 -0.31 -5.09 -25.74
N VAL A 25 -0.31 -5.34 -24.44
CA VAL A 25 0.85 -5.79 -23.66
C VAL A 25 0.49 -6.98 -22.78
N HIS A 26 1.48 -7.75 -22.36
CA HIS A 26 1.28 -8.75 -21.30
C HIS A 26 1.02 -8.03 -19.98
N LEU A 27 -0.17 -8.23 -19.41
CA LEU A 27 -0.57 -7.59 -18.17
C LEU A 27 -0.55 -8.60 -17.02
N LYS A 28 0.11 -8.22 -15.92
CA LYS A 28 0.08 -8.94 -14.64
C LYS A 28 -0.55 -8.01 -13.60
N LEU A 29 -1.67 -8.42 -13.02
CA LEU A 29 -2.31 -7.69 -11.92
C LEU A 29 -1.92 -8.36 -10.61
N LEU A 30 -1.12 -7.68 -9.80
CA LEU A 30 -0.78 -8.08 -8.44
C LEU A 30 -1.59 -7.20 -7.49
N ILE A 31 -2.59 -7.80 -6.83
CA ILE A 31 -3.50 -7.11 -5.91
C ILE A 31 -3.35 -7.79 -4.55
N GLU A 32 -3.03 -7.01 -3.54
CA GLU A 32 -2.80 -7.48 -2.18
C GLU A 32 -3.72 -6.71 -1.21
N GLY A 33 -3.87 -7.19 0.02
CA GLY A 33 -4.88 -6.71 0.97
C GLY A 33 -4.36 -6.35 2.37
N GLU A 34 -3.05 -6.44 2.57
CA GLU A 34 -2.32 -6.19 3.81
C GLU A 34 -1.59 -4.84 3.83
N GLU A 35 -1.74 -4.00 2.79
CA GLU A 35 -1.03 -2.71 2.64
C GLU A 35 -1.19 -1.81 3.86
N GLU A 36 -2.43 -1.65 4.32
CA GLU A 36 -2.80 -0.84 5.50
C GLU A 36 -2.29 -1.45 6.83
N SER A 37 -1.63 -2.62 6.77
CA SER A 37 -0.98 -3.32 7.89
C SER A 37 0.52 -3.51 7.65
N GLY A 38 1.10 -2.78 6.68
CA GLY A 38 2.52 -2.81 6.36
C GLY A 38 2.97 -3.94 5.43
N SER A 39 2.03 -4.64 4.78
CA SER A 39 2.31 -5.69 3.80
C SER A 39 3.28 -6.80 4.29
N PRO A 40 3.08 -7.41 5.48
CA PRO A 40 4.04 -8.31 6.10
C PRO A 40 4.45 -9.50 5.21
N ASN A 41 3.57 -10.00 4.34
CA ASN A 41 3.85 -11.16 3.49
C ASN A 41 4.22 -10.81 2.05
N PHE A 42 4.04 -9.57 1.64
CA PHE A 42 4.16 -9.17 0.23
C PHE A 42 5.56 -9.41 -0.33
N ARG A 43 6.60 -9.01 0.43
CA ARG A 43 8.00 -9.20 0.03
C ARG A 43 8.34 -10.66 -0.24
N ALA A 44 7.99 -11.55 0.71
CA ALA A 44 8.27 -12.97 0.59
C ALA A 44 7.53 -13.59 -0.60
N LEU A 45 6.28 -13.17 -0.87
CA LEU A 45 5.52 -13.59 -2.04
C LEU A 45 6.18 -13.14 -3.34
N ALA A 46 6.60 -11.88 -3.42
CA ALA A 46 7.25 -11.31 -4.59
C ALA A 46 8.57 -12.01 -4.91
N GLU A 47 9.41 -12.25 -3.89
CA GLU A 47 10.67 -12.97 -4.02
C GLU A 47 10.44 -14.43 -4.45
N LYS A 48 9.49 -15.13 -3.82
CA LYS A 48 9.12 -16.52 -4.16
C LYS A 48 8.62 -16.67 -5.60
N HIS A 49 7.96 -15.67 -6.14
CA HIS A 49 7.36 -15.70 -7.48
C HIS A 49 8.06 -14.76 -8.48
N ALA A 50 9.32 -14.40 -8.22
CA ALA A 50 10.07 -13.43 -9.02
C ALA A 50 10.04 -13.76 -10.53
N ASP A 51 10.28 -15.01 -10.91
CA ASP A 51 10.24 -15.45 -12.32
C ASP A 51 8.87 -15.23 -12.97
N ARG A 52 7.79 -15.49 -12.23
CA ARG A 52 6.42 -15.27 -12.71
C ARG A 52 6.06 -13.80 -12.75
N LEU A 53 6.68 -12.96 -11.90
CA LEU A 53 6.40 -11.54 -11.78
C LEU A 53 7.31 -10.66 -12.66
N ALA A 54 8.40 -11.19 -13.19
CA ALA A 54 9.32 -10.48 -14.07
C ALA A 54 8.60 -9.71 -15.18
N ALA A 55 8.88 -8.42 -15.32
CA ALA A 55 8.21 -7.53 -16.25
C ALA A 55 9.16 -6.42 -16.70
N ASP A 56 8.90 -5.86 -17.89
CA ASP A 56 9.67 -4.73 -18.42
C ASP A 56 9.38 -3.41 -17.68
N ALA A 57 8.20 -3.31 -17.07
CA ALA A 57 7.77 -2.16 -16.28
C ALA A 57 6.83 -2.58 -15.15
N VAL A 58 6.91 -1.85 -14.03
CA VAL A 58 5.99 -1.95 -12.89
C VAL A 58 5.30 -0.61 -12.72
N ILE A 59 3.97 -0.64 -12.64
CA ILE A 59 3.14 0.55 -12.45
C ILE A 59 2.31 0.34 -11.19
N VAL A 60 2.36 1.30 -10.27
CA VAL A 60 1.55 1.32 -9.05
C VAL A 60 0.66 2.57 -9.10
N SER A 61 -0.65 2.38 -8.94
CA SER A 61 -1.63 3.46 -8.93
C SER A 61 -2.22 3.62 -7.54
N ASP A 62 -1.43 4.19 -6.63
CA ASP A 62 -1.85 4.42 -5.24
C ASP A 62 -1.27 5.70 -4.65
N THR A 63 -1.13 6.72 -5.50
CA THR A 63 -0.63 8.04 -5.12
C THR A 63 -1.61 9.13 -5.56
N GLY A 64 -1.47 10.32 -4.96
CA GLY A 64 -2.29 11.48 -5.30
C GLY A 64 -1.85 12.22 -6.55
N MET A 65 -2.73 13.09 -7.03
CA MET A 65 -2.39 14.18 -7.95
C MET A 65 -1.82 15.37 -7.17
N TRP A 66 -1.16 16.30 -7.86
CA TRP A 66 -0.61 17.50 -7.24
C TRP A 66 -1.74 18.46 -6.82
N ASP A 67 -2.71 18.63 -7.73
CA ASP A 67 -3.98 19.31 -7.51
C ASP A 67 -5.05 18.73 -8.46
N GLU A 68 -6.24 19.33 -8.51
CA GLU A 68 -7.37 18.88 -9.35
C GLU A 68 -7.05 18.87 -10.85
N ASP A 69 -6.24 19.82 -11.30
CA ASP A 69 -5.96 20.06 -12.73
C ASP A 69 -4.59 19.51 -13.17
N THR A 70 -3.73 19.15 -12.21
CA THR A 70 -2.33 18.81 -12.46
C THR A 70 -2.02 17.34 -12.09
N PRO A 71 -1.83 16.46 -13.09
CA PRO A 71 -1.47 15.07 -12.84
C PRO A 71 -0.04 14.95 -12.28
N THR A 72 0.22 13.88 -11.53
CA THR A 72 1.54 13.58 -10.97
C THR A 72 2.01 12.20 -11.39
N VAL A 73 3.28 12.10 -11.78
CA VAL A 73 4.00 10.84 -11.94
C VAL A 73 4.93 10.70 -10.74
N CYS A 74 4.51 9.91 -9.75
CA CYS A 74 5.33 9.63 -8.58
C CYS A 74 6.48 8.69 -8.97
N THR A 75 7.72 9.16 -8.81
CA THR A 75 8.94 8.38 -9.12
C THR A 75 9.67 7.89 -7.88
N GLY A 76 9.21 8.29 -6.69
CA GLY A 76 9.83 7.89 -5.43
C GLY A 76 8.96 8.24 -4.22
N MET A 77 9.13 7.46 -3.16
CA MET A 77 8.43 7.64 -1.89
C MET A 77 9.44 7.56 -0.73
N ARG A 78 9.10 8.19 0.39
CA ARG A 78 9.87 8.04 1.62
C ARG A 78 9.60 6.67 2.23
N GLY A 79 10.60 6.12 2.92
CA GLY A 79 10.37 5.00 3.83
C GLY A 79 9.64 5.47 5.10
N LEU A 80 9.14 4.50 5.87
CA LEU A 80 8.53 4.71 7.18
C LEU A 80 9.30 3.88 8.21
N ALA A 81 9.53 4.46 9.38
CA ALA A 81 9.96 3.73 10.56
C ALA A 81 8.93 4.01 11.66
N GLU A 82 8.28 2.97 12.14
CA GLU A 82 7.27 3.04 13.19
C GLU A 82 7.88 2.62 14.53
N CYS A 83 7.49 3.30 15.61
CA CYS A 83 7.93 2.99 16.96
C CYS A 83 6.75 3.16 17.92
N GLU A 84 6.48 2.10 18.69
CA GLU A 84 5.56 2.12 19.82
C GLU A 84 6.37 2.20 21.11
N ILE A 85 5.98 3.09 22.03
CA ILE A 85 6.62 3.25 23.33
C ILE A 85 5.57 3.00 24.40
N GLU A 86 5.70 1.87 25.09
CA GLU A 86 4.83 1.52 26.21
C GLU A 86 5.53 1.88 27.53
N LEU A 87 4.85 2.68 28.35
CA LEU A 87 5.32 3.04 29.70
C LEU A 87 4.43 2.35 30.73
N TYR A 88 5.07 1.60 31.61
CA TYR A 88 4.41 0.86 32.66
C TYR A 88 4.76 1.45 34.03
N GLY A 89 3.73 1.85 34.77
CA GLY A 89 3.84 2.28 36.16
C GLY A 89 3.23 1.24 37.10
N PRO A 90 2.29 1.61 37.99
CA PRO A 90 1.64 0.67 38.91
C PRO A 90 0.78 -0.37 38.17
N ALA A 91 0.64 -1.56 38.76
CA ALA A 91 -0.14 -2.68 38.19
C ALA A 91 -1.66 -2.45 38.11
N GLN A 92 -2.15 -1.31 38.61
CA GLN A 92 -3.53 -0.86 38.55
C GLN A 92 -3.54 0.67 38.61
N ASP A 93 -4.65 1.28 38.22
CA ASP A 93 -4.87 2.71 38.43
C ASP A 93 -4.83 3.02 39.93
N ILE A 94 -4.04 4.02 40.33
CA ILE A 94 -3.88 4.43 41.73
C ILE A 94 -4.35 5.86 41.95
N HIS A 95 -4.86 6.14 43.15
CA HIS A 95 -5.32 7.48 43.53
C HIS A 95 -4.15 8.47 43.62
N SER A 96 -4.16 9.48 42.77
CA SER A 96 -3.06 10.44 42.64
C SER A 96 -2.73 11.21 43.93
N GLY A 97 -3.71 11.47 44.80
CA GLY A 97 -3.48 12.14 46.08
C GLY A 97 -2.85 11.24 47.16
N SER A 98 -3.09 9.93 47.09
CA SER A 98 -2.57 8.98 48.08
C SER A 98 -1.15 8.52 47.75
N PHE A 99 -0.79 8.55 46.47
CA PHE A 99 0.49 8.04 45.95
C PHE A 99 1.33 9.11 45.24
N GLY A 100 0.90 10.38 45.27
CA GLY A 100 1.61 11.49 44.63
C GLY A 100 3.03 11.65 45.18
N GLY A 101 4.01 11.50 44.29
CA GLY A 101 5.44 11.63 44.61
C GLY A 101 6.13 10.37 45.16
N ALA A 102 5.37 9.30 45.48
CA ALA A 102 5.93 8.04 45.99
C ALA A 102 6.01 6.94 44.92
N VAL A 103 5.23 7.06 43.84
CA VAL A 103 5.20 6.12 42.72
C VAL A 103 5.61 6.87 41.45
N PRO A 104 6.59 6.37 40.67
CA PRO A 104 6.96 6.96 39.38
C PRO A 104 5.83 6.85 38.34
#